data_AF-A0A4P8WFG9-F1
#
_entry.id   AF-A0A4P8WFG9-F1
#
_cell.length_a   1.000
_cell.length_b   1.000
_cell.length_c   1.000
_cell.angle_alpha   90.00
_cell.angle_beta   90.00
_cell.angle_gamma   90.00
#
_symmetry.space_group_name_H-M   'P 1'
#
loop_
_entity.id
_entity.type
_entity.pdbx_description
1 polymer ?
#
loop_
_entity_poly.entity_id
_entity_poly.type
_entity_poly.pdbx_seq_one_letter_code
_entity_poly.pdbx_strand_id
1 'polypeptide(L)'
;MVAVPFRALFEGSNNRYYTDWQVRRRLRTGAWALCMRQRAPARWLVETKAEALLSLAPIEPAELPTGVEIRVADDRARVVDPRDRSPTTGSNRTATDEGETAPTER
;
A
#
# COMPACT_ATOMS: atom_id res chain seq x y z
N MET A 1 -7.47 -28.39 -9.75
CA MET A 1 -7.21 -27.28 -8.81
C MET A 1 -5.94 -26.60 -9.28
N VAL A 2 -6.04 -25.43 -9.93
CA VAL A 2 -4.85 -24.71 -10.44
C VAL A 2 -4.08 -24.17 -9.23
N ALA A 3 -2.81 -24.51 -9.11
CA ALA A 3 -1.95 -23.96 -8.06
C ALA A 3 -1.78 -22.46 -8.31
N VAL A 4 -2.35 -21.62 -7.44
CA VAL A 4 -2.08 -20.18 -7.45
C VAL A 4 -0.61 -19.96 -7.10
N PRO A 5 0.15 -19.13 -7.83
CA PRO A 5 1.59 -18.93 -7.61
C PRO A 5 1.90 -18.02 -6.42
N PHE A 6 1.00 -17.96 -5.45
CA PHE A 6 1.15 -17.27 -4.17
C PHE A 6 0.53 -18.11 -3.06
N ARG A 7 1.14 -18.06 -1.87
CA ARG A 7 0.67 -18.81 -0.70
C ARG A 7 -0.08 -17.96 0.31
N ALA A 8 0.12 -16.64 0.28
CA ALA A 8 -0.49 -15.72 1.22
C ALA A 8 -0.68 -14.34 0.58
N LEU A 9 -1.67 -13.62 1.10
CA LEU A 9 -1.93 -12.20 0.83
C LEU A 9 -1.70 -11.41 2.11
N PHE A 10 -1.30 -10.16 1.93
CA PHE A 10 -1.03 -9.22 3.01
C PHE A 10 -1.72 -7.89 2.73
N GLU A 11 -2.41 -7.37 3.72
CA GLU A 11 -2.80 -5.97 3.81
C GLU A 11 -1.66 -5.17 4.45
N GLY A 12 -1.23 -4.12 3.75
CA GLY A 12 -0.27 -3.15 4.24
C GLY A 12 -0.96 -1.99 4.95
N SER A 13 -0.35 -1.47 6.02
CA SER A 13 -0.81 -0.25 6.70
C SER A 13 -0.82 1.01 5.81
N ASN A 14 -0.29 0.92 4.59
CA ASN A 14 -0.40 1.94 3.55
C ASN A 14 -1.62 1.76 2.63
N ASN A 15 -2.63 0.99 3.08
CA ASN A 15 -3.85 0.72 2.34
C ASN A 15 -3.62 0.07 0.98
N ARG A 16 -2.55 -0.73 0.87
CA ARG A 16 -2.17 -1.50 -0.31
C ARG A 16 -2.03 -2.96 0.02
N TYR A 17 -2.19 -3.80 -0.99
CA TYR A 17 -2.20 -5.24 -0.85
C TYR A 17 -1.02 -5.89 -1.56
N TYR A 18 -0.52 -6.99 -1.01
CA TYR A 18 0.66 -7.67 -1.54
C TYR A 18 0.53 -9.19 -1.44
N THR A 19 0.98 -9.90 -2.47
CA THR A 19 1.22 -11.34 -2.37
C THR A 19 2.53 -11.64 -1.64
N ASP A 20 2.65 -12.84 -1.08
CA ASP A 20 3.91 -13.35 -0.54
C ASP A 20 5.06 -13.31 -1.57
N TRP A 21 4.75 -13.52 -2.86
CA TRP A 21 5.70 -13.33 -3.94
C TRP A 21 6.20 -11.87 -4.03
N GLN A 22 5.31 -10.87 -3.98
CA GLN A 22 5.70 -9.45 -4.02
C GLN A 22 6.56 -9.08 -2.81
N VAL A 23 6.18 -9.52 -1.60
CA VAL A 23 6.93 -9.28 -0.37
C VAL A 23 8.33 -9.90 -0.46
N ARG A 24 8.42 -11.21 -0.79
CA ARG A 24 9.70 -11.91 -0.93
C ARG A 24 10.60 -11.26 -1.98
N ARG A 25 10.04 -10.84 -3.11
CA ARG A 25 10.80 -10.15 -4.15
C ARG A 25 11.40 -8.85 -3.63
N ARG A 26 10.63 -8.01 -2.92
CA ARG A 26 11.13 -6.73 -2.39
C ARG A 26 12.19 -6.91 -1.31
N LEU A 27 12.04 -7.89 -0.44
CA LEU A 27 13.06 -8.26 0.54
C LEU A 27 14.35 -8.72 -0.18
N ARG A 28 14.22 -9.62 -1.15
CA ARG A 28 15.37 -10.16 -1.91
C ARG A 28 16.12 -9.07 -2.70
N THR A 29 15.43 -8.08 -3.24
CA THR A 29 16.06 -6.98 -3.98
C THR A 29 16.58 -5.86 -3.08
N GLY A 30 16.49 -6.01 -1.75
CA GLY A 30 16.83 -4.94 -0.80
C GLY A 30 15.94 -3.70 -0.94
N ALA A 31 14.76 -3.83 -1.54
CA ALA A 31 13.81 -2.74 -1.60
C ALA A 31 13.10 -2.54 -0.25
N TRP A 32 12.92 -3.64 0.49
CA TRP A 32 12.44 -3.63 1.86
C TRP A 32 13.44 -4.38 2.76
N ALA A 33 13.55 -3.95 4.01
CA ALA A 33 14.26 -4.68 5.07
C ALA A 33 13.25 -5.24 6.07
N LEU A 34 13.43 -6.50 6.50
CA LEU A 34 12.56 -7.10 7.52
C LEU A 34 13.03 -6.66 8.90
N CYS A 35 12.17 -5.93 9.62
CA CYS A 35 12.46 -5.46 10.98
C CYS A 35 12.00 -6.47 12.03
N MET A 36 10.76 -6.95 11.91
CA MET A 36 10.14 -7.82 12.91
C MET A 36 9.13 -8.79 12.31
N ARG A 37 8.99 -9.98 12.93
CA ARG A 37 7.89 -10.92 12.69
C ARG A 37 7.20 -11.25 14.01
N GLN A 38 5.96 -10.83 14.15
CA GLN A 38 5.07 -11.18 15.25
C GLN A 38 4.23 -12.40 14.86
N ARG A 39 4.03 -13.34 15.81
CA ARG A 39 3.27 -14.58 15.58
C ARG A 39 1.78 -14.47 15.91
N ALA A 40 1.41 -13.68 16.92
CA ALA A 40 0.03 -13.55 17.39
C ALA A 40 -0.29 -12.08 17.77
N PRO A 41 -1.19 -11.39 17.03
CA PRO A 41 -1.61 -11.74 15.67
C PRO A 41 -0.40 -11.83 14.72
N ALA A 42 -0.53 -12.63 13.67
CA ALA A 42 0.51 -12.72 12.66
C ALA A 42 0.70 -11.36 11.99
N ARG A 43 1.90 -10.79 12.08
CA ARG A 43 2.20 -9.46 11.50
C ARG A 43 3.68 -9.33 11.21
N TRP A 44 4.02 -8.75 10.06
CA TRP A 44 5.40 -8.48 9.69
C TRP A 44 5.60 -6.98 9.64
N LEU A 45 6.69 -6.50 10.22
CA LEU A 45 7.11 -5.11 10.13
C LEU A 45 8.30 -5.04 9.18
N VAL A 46 8.18 -4.25 8.12
CA VAL A 46 9.25 -4.02 7.16
C VAL A 46 9.54 -2.54 7.05
N GLU A 47 10.80 -2.20 6.86
CA GLU A 47 11.24 -0.87 6.49
C GLU A 47 11.32 -0.79 4.96
N THR A 48 10.82 0.29 4.39
CA THR A 48 10.84 0.54 2.95
C THR A 48 12.01 1.44 2.55
N LYS A 49 12.37 1.51 1.26
CA LYS A 49 13.39 2.46 0.77
C LYS A 49 13.12 3.93 1.12
N ALA A 50 11.89 4.30 1.43
CA ALA A 50 11.53 5.64 1.86
C ALA A 50 11.70 5.85 3.38
N GLU A 51 12.44 4.97 4.07
CA GLU A 51 12.63 4.94 5.53
C GLU A 51 11.31 4.89 6.32
N ALA A 52 10.23 4.48 5.65
CA ALA A 52 8.91 4.33 6.25
C ALA A 52 8.71 2.89 6.72
N LEU A 53 8.20 2.74 7.94
CA LEU A 53 7.76 1.45 8.49
C LEU A 53 6.39 1.07 7.91
N LEU A 54 6.33 -0.14 7.37
CA LEU A 54 5.13 -0.74 6.79
C LEU A 54 4.79 -2.02 7.57
N SER A 55 3.62 -2.03 8.18
CA SER A 55 3.05 -3.23 8.79
C SER A 55 2.32 -4.04 7.73
N LEU A 56 2.55 -5.35 7.69
CA LEU A 56 1.91 -6.32 6.81
C LEU A 56 1.12 -7.32 7.67
N ALA A 57 -0.20 -7.33 7.53
CA ALA A 57 -1.10 -8.29 8.17
C ALA A 57 -1.57 -9.31 7.13
N PRO A 58 -1.51 -10.62 7.39
CA PRO A 58 -2.06 -11.61 6.48
C PRO A 58 -3.58 -11.47 6.43
N ILE A 59 -4.16 -11.65 5.24
CA ILE A 59 -5.60 -11.63 5.00
C ILE A 59 -6.01 -12.80 4.11
N GLU A 60 -7.27 -13.23 4.20
CA GLU A 60 -7.83 -14.19 3.25
C GLU A 60 -8.18 -13.50 1.91
N PRO A 61 -8.13 -14.22 0.77
CA PRO A 61 -8.51 -13.64 -0.52
C PRO A 61 -9.94 -13.07 -0.57
N ALA A 62 -10.85 -13.61 0.25
CA ALA A 62 -12.23 -13.15 0.37
C ALA A 62 -12.36 -11.78 1.06
N GLU A 63 -11.32 -11.31 1.76
CA GLU A 63 -11.28 -10.00 2.42
C GLU A 63 -10.80 -8.88 1.48
N LEU A 64 -10.36 -9.23 0.25
CA LEU A 64 -9.96 -8.22 -0.72
C LEU A 64 -11.15 -7.33 -1.10
N PRO A 65 -10.96 -5.99 -1.16
CA PRO A 65 -12.00 -5.10 -1.62
C PRO A 65 -12.44 -5.40 -3.05
N THR A 66 -13.73 -5.19 -3.34
CA THR A 66 -14.25 -5.26 -4.70
C THR A 66 -13.47 -4.36 -5.65
N GLY A 67 -12.98 -4.94 -6.75
CA GLY A 67 -12.17 -4.24 -7.75
C GLY A 67 -10.66 -4.37 -7.56
N VAL A 68 -10.19 -4.94 -6.44
CA VAL A 68 -8.79 -5.35 -6.29
C VAL A 68 -8.61 -6.74 -6.89
N GLU A 69 -7.71 -6.87 -7.86
CA GLU A 69 -7.50 -8.12 -8.60
C GLU A 69 -6.13 -8.71 -8.30
N ILE A 70 -6.02 -10.03 -8.33
CA ILE A 70 -4.72 -10.71 -8.35
C ILE A 70 -4.45 -11.14 -9.79
N ARG A 71 -3.41 -10.57 -10.39
CA ARG A 71 -2.97 -10.95 -11.74
C ARG A 71 -1.79 -11.91 -11.66
N VAL A 72 -1.92 -13.01 -12.38
CA VAL A 72 -0.86 -14.01 -12.54
C VAL A 72 -0.30 -13.91 -13.96
N ALA A 73 1.00 -13.66 -14.08
CA ALA A 73 1.72 -13.67 -15.35
C ALA A 73 3.12 -14.24 -15.13
N ASP A 74 3.58 -15.17 -15.98
CA ASP A 74 4.91 -15.79 -15.92
C ASP A 74 5.28 -16.33 -14.52
N ASP A 75 4.35 -17.04 -13.85
CA ASP A 75 4.48 -17.53 -12.46
C ASP A 75 4.66 -16.43 -11.39
N ARG A 76 4.22 -15.21 -11.70
CA ARG A 76 4.25 -14.05 -10.78
C ARG A 76 2.84 -13.65 -10.44
N ALA A 77 2.51 -13.69 -9.15
CA ALA A 77 1.24 -13.16 -8.65
C ALA A 77 1.44 -11.72 -8.15
N ARG A 78 0.69 -10.78 -8.70
CA ARG A 78 0.68 -9.38 -8.25
C ARG A 78 -0.73 -8.92 -7.96
N VAL A 79 -0.91 -8.22 -6.84
CA VAL A 79 -2.13 -7.46 -6.62
C VAL A 79 -2.14 -6.22 -7.51
N VAL A 80 -3.27 -5.97 -8.15
CA VAL A 80 -3.56 -4.80 -8.97
C VAL A 80 -4.77 -4.11 -8.36
N ASP A 81 -4.54 -2.93 -7.81
CA ASP A 81 -5.59 -2.03 -7.36
C ASP A 81 -5.76 -0.91 -8.41
N PRO A 82 -6.95 -0.75 -9.02
CA PRO A 82 -7.24 0.35 -9.93
C PRO A 82 -7.08 1.73 -9.28
N ARG A 83 -7.26 1.84 -7.96
CA ARG A 83 -7.13 3.10 -7.19
C ARG A 83 -5.69 3.61 -7.14
N ASP A 84 -4.70 2.72 -7.27
CA ASP A 84 -3.29 3.10 -7.34
C ASP A 84 -2.91 3.78 -8.68
N ARG A 85 -3.84 3.86 -9.65
CA ARG A 85 -3.62 4.52 -10.95
C ARG A 85 -4.03 5.99 -10.97
N SER A 86 -4.62 6.52 -9.91
CA SER A 86 -4.83 7.97 -9.85
C SER A 86 -3.47 8.65 -9.67
N PRO A 87 -3.06 9.55 -10.58
CA PRO A 87 -2.01 10.49 -10.23
C PRO A 87 -2.52 11.22 -9.00
N THR A 88 -1.70 11.24 -7.95
CA THR A 88 -1.93 12.06 -6.77
C THR A 88 -1.87 13.52 -7.24
N THR A 89 -2.99 14.04 -7.73
CA THR A 89 -3.19 15.48 -7.90
C THR A 89 -3.00 16.09 -6.53
N GLY A 90 -2.07 17.03 -6.45
CA GLY A 90 -1.60 17.65 -5.23
C GLY A 90 -2.74 18.00 -4.28
N SER A 91 -2.44 17.81 -3.00
CA SER A 91 -3.22 18.30 -1.87
C SER A 91 -3.46 19.80 -2.03
N ASN A 92 -4.55 20.18 -2.70
CA ASN A 92 -5.06 21.55 -2.69
C ASN A 92 -5.68 21.78 -1.33
N ARG A 93 -4.89 22.28 -0.37
CA ARG A 93 -5.45 22.98 0.79
C ARG A 93 -5.34 24.47 0.50
N THR A 94 -6.47 24.95 -0.02
CA THR A 94 -7.00 26.31 -0.05
C THR A 94 -6.19 27.33 0.73
N ALA A 95 -5.62 28.29 0.02
CA ALA A 95 -5.38 29.61 0.55
C ALA A 95 -6.74 30.23 0.87
N THR A 96 -7.03 30.46 2.14
CA THR A 96 -8.08 31.40 2.54
C THR A 96 -7.51 32.79 2.27
N ASP A 97 -7.81 33.30 1.08
CA ASP A 97 -7.80 34.72 0.75
C ASP A 97 -9.11 35.30 1.31
N GLU A 98 -9.03 35.92 2.48
CA GLU A 98 -10.04 36.89 2.91
C GLU A 98 -9.37 38.25 2.95
N GLY A 99 -9.37 38.91 1.80
CA GLY A 99 -9.22 40.36 1.74
C GLY A 99 -10.55 41.01 2.11
N GLU A 100 -10.60 41.70 3.25
CA GLU A 100 -11.56 42.77 3.46
C GLU A 100 -10.81 44.05 3.85
N THR A 101 -10.66 44.89 2.83
CA THR A 101 -10.19 46.27 2.87
C THR A 101 -11.10 47.14 3.72
N ALA A 102 -10.56 47.75 4.78
CA ALA A 102 -11.19 48.89 5.45
C ALA A 102 -10.94 50.18 4.64
N PRO A 103 -11.96 50.98 4.31
CA PRO A 103 -11.75 52.28 3.68
C PRO A 103 -11.35 53.33 4.72
N THR A 104 -10.31 54.09 4.38
CA THR A 104 -9.96 55.37 4.99
C THR A 104 -11.00 56.42 4.58
N GLU A 105 -11.66 57.06 5.55
CA GLU A 105 -12.27 58.38 5.37
C GLU A 105 -11.73 59.36 6.43
N ARG A 106 -11.11 60.42 5.88
CA ARG A 106 -10.80 61.78 6.35
C ARG A 106 -10.70 62.12 7.84
#